data_AF-A0A5D2BXW8-F1
#
_entry.id   AF-A0A5D2BXW8-F1
#
_cell.length_a   1.000
_cell.length_b   1.000
_cell.length_c   1.000
_cell.angle_alpha   90.00
_cell.angle_beta   90.00
_cell.angle_gamma   90.00
#
_symmetry.space_group_name_H-M   'P 1'
#
loop_
_entity.id
_entity.type
_entity.pdbx_description
1 polymer ?
#
loop_
_entity_poly.entity_id
_entity_poly.type
_entity_poly.pdbx_seq_one_letter_code
_entity_poly.pdbx_strand_id
1 'polypeptide(L)' 'MSQRREISEDGRELLFDHGAPYFTVTNPDVLRVVTEWESRGLVAEWKSNFGSFDCFTNKIVNTEHQFSV' A
#
# COMPACT_ATOMS: atom_id res chain seq x y z
N MET A 1 8.72 13.17 -6.33
CA MET A 1 8.00 12.34 -5.33
C MET A 1 7.50 13.27 -4.25
N SER A 2 6.18 13.38 -4.07
CA SER A 2 5.59 14.21 -3.02
C SER A 2 5.28 13.31 -1.82
N GLN A 3 5.79 13.67 -0.65
CA GLN A 3 5.48 13.00 0.61
C GLN A 3 4.61 13.92 1.46
N ARG A 4 3.62 13.34 2.15
CA ARG A 4 2.75 14.05 3.09
C ARG A 4 2.77 13.34 4.43
N ARG A 5 2.96 14.11 5.50
CA ARG A 5 2.92 13.63 6.88
C ARG A 5 1.63 14.07 7.54
N GLU A 6 1.01 13.16 8.29
CA GLU A 6 -0.21 13.41 9.05
C GLU A 6 -0.10 12.81 10.44
N ILE A 7 -0.92 13.30 11.38
CA ILE A 7 -1.06 12.73 12.71
C ILE A 7 -2.46 12.11 12.80
N SER A 8 -2.53 10.82 13.08
CA SER A 8 -3.80 10.11 13.31
C SER A 8 -4.46 10.54 14.63
N GLU A 9 -5.74 10.19 14.79
CA GLU A 9 -6.49 10.42 16.04
C GLU A 9 -5.77 9.86 17.29
N ASP A 10 -5.06 8.74 17.17
CA ASP A 10 -4.30 8.12 18.26
C ASP A 10 -2.85 8.65 18.38
N GLY A 11 -2.49 9.68 17.64
CA GLY A 11 -1.20 10.38 17.73
C GLY A 11 -0.06 9.74 16.96
N ARG A 12 -0.31 8.72 16.12
CA ARG A 12 0.72 8.12 15.25
C ARG A 12 1.02 9.02 14.06
N GLU A 13 2.30 9.12 13.69
CA GLU A 13 2.70 9.75 12.43
C GLU A 13 2.39 8.80 11.27
N LEU A 14 1.59 9.29 10.32
CA LEU A 14 1.31 8.62 9.05
C LEU A 14 2.16 9.28 7.96
N LEU A 15 2.89 8.47 7.20
CA LEU A 15 3.65 8.92 6.04
C LEU A 15 2.98 8.41 4.76
N PHE A 16 2.46 9.34 3.96
CA PHE A 16 1.90 9.04 2.65
C PHE A 16 2.94 9.33 1.58
N ASP A 17 3.33 8.30 0.85
CA ASP A 17 4.05 8.43 -0.42
C ASP A 17 3.03 8.46 -1.56
N HIS A 18 3.00 9.57 -2.31
CA HIS A 18 2.12 9.73 -3.48
C HIS A 18 2.74 9.15 -4.77
N GLY A 19 3.83 8.39 -4.67
CA GLY A 19 4.23 7.44 -5.71
C GLY A 19 3.20 6.35 -5.95
N ALA A 20 3.50 5.39 -6.83
CA ALA A 20 2.66 4.20 -6.97
C ALA A 20 2.79 3.35 -5.69
N PRO A 21 1.73 3.20 -4.87
CA PRO A 21 1.81 2.47 -3.61
C PRO A 21 1.88 0.95 -3.82
N TYR A 22 1.32 0.49 -4.93
CA TYR A 22 1.38 -0.88 -5.40
C TYR A 22 1.20 -0.90 -6.92
N PHE A 23 1.44 -2.06 -7.53
CA PHE A 23 1.11 -2.33 -8.93
C PHE A 23 0.50 -3.72 -9.02
N THR A 24 -0.25 -3.97 -10.10
CA THR A 24 -0.79 -5.29 -10.42
C THR A 24 -0.10 -5.82 -11.67
N VAL A 25 -0.03 -7.15 -11.79
CA VAL A 25 0.59 -7.82 -12.93
C VAL A 25 -0.42 -8.77 -13.55
N THR A 26 -0.83 -8.51 -14.77
CA THR A 26 -1.73 -9.38 -15.54
C THR A 26 -1.03 -10.08 -16.70
N ASN A 27 0.12 -9.56 -17.15
CA ASN A 27 0.92 -10.16 -18.21
C ASN A 27 1.85 -11.25 -17.64
N PRO A 28 1.79 -12.50 -18.11
CA PRO A 28 2.64 -13.60 -17.62
C PRO A 28 4.14 -13.37 -17.77
N ASP A 29 4.58 -12.67 -18.81
CA ASP A 29 6.00 -12.36 -19.00
C ASP A 29 6.51 -11.34 -17.99
N VAL A 30 5.66 -10.37 -17.61
CA VAL A 30 5.97 -9.42 -16.55
C VAL A 30 5.96 -10.11 -15.19
N LEU A 31 5.06 -11.08 -14.98
CA LEU A 31 4.99 -11.85 -13.74
C LEU A 31 6.32 -12.56 -13.45
N ARG A 32 6.95 -13.16 -14.46
CA ARG A 32 8.25 -13.82 -14.32
C ARG A 32 9.34 -12.86 -13.80
N VAL A 33 9.36 -11.62 -14.29
CA VAL A 33 10.30 -10.59 -13.83
C VAL A 33 10.03 -10.18 -12.39
N VAL A 34 8.75 -10.01 -12.03
CA VAL A 34 8.35 -9.62 -10.67
C VAL A 34 8.65 -10.74 -9.67
N THR A 35 8.48 -12.01 -10.04
CA THR A 35 8.88 -13.16 -9.22
C THR A 35 10.40 -13.20 -9.00
N GLU A 36 11.22 -12.86 -10.01
CA GLU A 36 12.66 -12.72 -9.83
C GLU A 36 12.99 -11.62 -8.81
N TRP A 37 12.32 -10.47 -8.90
CA TRP A 37 12.50 -9.38 -7.94
C TRP A 37 12.08 -9.78 -6.52
N GLU A 38 10.98 -10.50 -6.37
CA GLU A 38 10.50 -11.01 -5.08
C GLU A 38 11.51 -12.00 -4.48
N SER A 39 12.05 -12.92 -5.28
CA SER A 39 13.08 -13.87 -4.82
C SER A 39 14.38 -13.20 -4.33
N ARG A 40 14.62 -11.96 -4.79
CA ARG A 40 15.76 -11.12 -4.36
C ARG A 40 15.39 -10.16 -3.22
N GLY A 41 14.14 -10.15 -2.77
CA GLY A 41 13.65 -9.27 -1.72
C GLY A 41 13.52 -7.80 -2.14
N LEU A 42 13.42 -7.50 -3.44
CA LEU A 42 13.23 -6.13 -3.94
C LEU A 42 11.76 -5.67 -3.87
N VAL A 43 10.84 -6.64 -3.93
CA VAL A 43 9.40 -6.44 -3.82
C VAL A 43 8.80 -7.56 -2.97
N ALA A 44 7.57 -7.36 -2.49
CA ALA A 44 6.79 -8.38 -1.80
C ALA A 44 5.30 -8.18 -2.11
N GLU A 45 4.53 -9.27 -2.08
CA GLU A 45 3.07 -9.19 -2.17
C GLU A 45 2.48 -8.31 -1.06
N TRP A 46 1.59 -7.39 -1.44
CA TRP A 46 0.83 -6.59 -0.50
C TRP A 46 -0.31 -7.43 0.09
N LYS A 47 -0.21 -7.77 1.38
CA LYS A 47 -1.21 -8.56 2.14
C LYS A 47 -2.02 -7.74 3.14
N SER A 48 -1.80 -6.44 3.21
CA SER A 48 -2.47 -5.56 4.16
C SER A 48 -3.81 -5.08 3.63
N ASN A 49 -4.76 -4.86 4.54
CA ASN A 49 -6.05 -4.26 4.22
C ASN A 49 -5.87 -2.87 3.61
N PHE A 50 -6.77 -2.52 2.69
CA PHE A 50 -6.86 -1.17 2.17
C PHE A 50 -7.70 -0.30 3.11
N GLY A 51 -7.48 1.01 3.07
CA GLY A 51 -8.23 1.99 3.83
C GLY A 51 -8.03 3.38 3.29
N SER A 52 -8.92 4.30 3.65
CA SER A 52 -8.83 5.72 3.30
C SER A 52 -8.54 6.52 4.56
N PHE A 53 -7.70 7.55 4.47
CA PHE A 53 -7.49 8.49 5.56
C PHE A 53 -8.27 9.77 5.31
N ASP A 54 -9.15 10.14 6.24
CA ASP A 54 -9.87 11.41 6.23
C ASP A 54 -9.06 12.46 7.01
N CYS A 55 -8.48 13.41 6.28
CA CYS A 55 -7.65 14.47 6.84
C CYS A 55 -8.43 15.59 7.55
N PHE A 56 -9.76 15.61 7.51
CA PHE A 56 -10.57 16.56 8.30
C PHE A 56 -10.84 16.03 9.70
N THR A 57 -10.96 14.70 9.85
CA THR A 57 -11.25 14.05 11.13
C THR A 57 -10.05 13.33 11.74
N ASN A 58 -8.96 13.20 10.98
CA ASN A 58 -7.75 12.42 11.31
C ASN A 58 -8.02 10.93 11.57
N LYS A 59 -9.02 10.37 10.88
CA LYS A 59 -9.46 8.97 11.06
C LYS A 59 -9.21 8.14 9.81
N ILE A 60 -8.91 6.85 10.01
CA ILE A 60 -8.97 5.85 8.94
C ILE A 60 -10.42 5.40 8.79
N VAL A 61 -10.92 5.45 7.57
CA VAL A 61 -12.29 5.07 7.16
C VAL A 61 -12.23 4.07 6.01
N ASN A 62 -13.34 3.40 5.71
CA ASN A 62 -13.48 2.48 4.57
C ASN A 62 -12.41 1.36 4.55
N THR A 63 -12.21 0.67 5.67
CA THR A 63 -11.25 -0.44 5.74
C THR A 63 -11.76 -1.65 4.95
N GLU A 64 -11.11 -1.96 3.84
CA GLU A 64 -11.41 -3.13 3.01
C GLU A 64 -10.55 -4.31 3.46
N HIS A 65 -11.21 -5.40 3.85
CA HIS A 65 -10.50 -6.62 4.22
C HIS A 65 -10.16 -7.42 2.97
N GLN A 66 -8.88 -7.74 2.79
CA GLN A 66 -8.50 -8.69 1.74
C GLN A 66 -8.94 -10.09 2.20
N PHE A 67 -10.00 -10.62 1.59
CA PHE A 67 -10.37 -12.02 1.78
C PHE A 67 -9.28 -12.88 1.13
N SER A 68 -8.50 -13.58 1.94
CA SER A 68 -7.64 -14.66 1.47
C SER A 68 -8.54 -15.77 0.90
N VAL A 69 -8.48 -15.98 -0.41
CA VAL A 69 -9.09 -17.13 -1.10
C VAL A 69 -8.25 -18.38 -0.84
#